data_AF-A0A968ASH6-F1
#
_entry.id   AF-A0A968ASH6-F1
#
_cell.length_a   1.000
_cell.length_b   1.000
_cell.length_c   1.000
_cell.angle_alpha   90.00
_cell.angle_beta   90.00
_cell.angle_gamma   90.00
#
_symmetry.space_group_name_H-M   'P 1'
#
loop_
_entity.id
_entity.type
_entity.pdbx_description
1 polymer ?
#
loop_
_entity_poly.entity_id
_entity_poly.type
_entity_poly.pdbx_seq_one_letter_code
_entity_poly.pdbx_strand_id
1 'polypeptide(L)' 'ILEQQIAKNHLQNSIILPGSLQNAQKYLKIFNIFILSSVKEGLPYVILEAMNAEVPIIATCVGGIPEMI' A
#
# COMPACT_ATOMS: atom_id res chain seq x y z
N ILE A 1 12.25 -4.13 -12.41
CA ILE A 1 11.27 -3.17 -12.96
C ILE A 1 11.09 -1.96 -12.04
N LEU A 2 10.69 -2.14 -10.77
CA LEU A 2 10.44 -1.00 -9.86
C LEU A 2 11.70 -0.17 -9.59
N GLU A 3 12.83 -0.80 -9.26
CA GLU A 3 14.12 -0.11 -9.05
C GLU A 3 14.55 0.73 -10.25
N GLN A 4 14.30 0.24 -11.48
CA GLN A 4 14.58 0.99 -12.71
C GLN A 4 13.68 2.22 -12.85
N GLN A 5 12.40 2.12 -12.47
CA GLN A 5 11.49 3.27 -12.44
C GLN A 5 11.92 4.28 -11.38
N ILE A 6 12.34 3.84 -10.19
CA ILE A 6 12.86 4.72 -9.13
C ILE A 6 14.09 5.49 -9.65
N ALA A 7 15.04 4.79 -10.28
CA ALA A 7 16.24 5.40 -10.84
C ALA A 7 15.92 6.40 -11.96
N LYS A 8 15.02 6.02 -12.88
CA LYS A 8 14.58 6.86 -14.01
C LYS A 8 13.91 8.16 -13.53
N ASN A 9 13.21 8.12 -12.40
CA ASN A 9 12.49 9.28 -11.84
C ASN A 9 13.29 10.01 -10.74
N HIS A 10 14.54 9.61 -10.47
CA HIS A 10 15.40 10.22 -9.43
C HIS A 10 14.82 10.16 -8.00
N LEU A 11 14.14 9.06 -7.64
CA LEU A 11 13.42 8.90 -6.37
C LEU A 11 14.16 8.03 -5.34
N GLN A 12 15.45 7.74 -5.53
CA GLN A 12 16.21 6.82 -4.68
C GLN A 12 16.25 7.24 -3.20
N ASN A 13 16.21 8.55 -2.94
CA ASN A 13 16.24 9.11 -1.58
C ASN A 13 14.85 9.25 -0.95
N SER A 14 13.79 8.86 -1.67
CA SER A 14 12.40 9.05 -1.25
C SER A 14 11.61 7.74 -1.17
N ILE A 15 12.17 6.64 -1.67
CA ILE A 15 11.51 5.34 -1.71
C ILE A 15 12.37 4.30 -0.97
N ILE A 16 11.76 3.61 -0.02
CA ILE A 16 12.36 2.49 0.70
C ILE A 16 11.69 1.20 0.21
N LEU A 17 12.48 0.23 -0.25
CA LEU A 17 12.02 -1.10 -0.65
C LEU A 17 12.52 -2.13 0.37
N PRO A 18 11.83 -2.33 1.51
CA PRO A 18 12.33 -3.18 2.60
C PRO A 18 12.25 -4.69 2.27
N GLY A 19 11.67 -5.06 1.12
CA GLY A 19 11.38 -6.44 0.77
C GLY A 19 10.25 -7.03 1.61
N SER A 20 10.29 -8.33 1.84
CA SER A 20 9.29 -9.01 2.68
C SER A 20 9.58 -8.75 4.16
N LEU A 21 8.60 -8.19 4.85
CA LEU A 21 8.65 -7.96 6.29
C LEU A 21 7.71 -8.93 7.00
N GLN A 22 8.21 -9.64 8.01
CA GLN A 22 7.35 -10.39 8.91
C GLN A 22 6.51 -9.43 9.75
N ASN A 23 5.22 -9.72 9.88
CA ASN A 23 4.26 -8.89 10.61
C ASN A 23 4.19 -7.43 10.11
N ALA A 24 4.16 -7.24 8.79
CA ALA A 24 4.13 -5.93 8.15
C ALA A 24 3.03 -4.99 8.70
N GLN A 25 1.90 -5.54 9.14
CA GLN A 25 0.78 -4.79 9.72
C GLN A 25 1.17 -3.93 10.93
N LYS A 26 2.22 -4.30 11.68
CA LYS A 26 2.71 -3.52 12.83
C LYS A 26 3.30 -2.16 12.43
N TYR A 27 3.83 -2.06 11.21
CA TYR A 27 4.39 -0.83 10.69
C TYR A 27 3.32 0.09 10.11
N LEU A 28 2.08 -0.36 9.90
CA LEU A 28 1.07 0.48 9.28
C LEU A 28 0.81 1.76 10.09
N LYS A 29 0.82 1.67 11.42
CA LYS A 29 0.59 2.80 12.34
C LYS A 29 1.57 3.97 12.20
N ILE A 30 2.74 3.76 11.58
CA ILE A 30 3.72 4.85 11.40
C ILE A 30 3.55 5.58 10.06
N PHE A 31 2.69 5.08 9.16
CA PHE A 31 2.42 5.74 7.88
C PHE A 31 1.32 6.78 7.99
N ASN A 32 1.42 7.84 7.19
CA ASN A 32 0.39 8.86 7.10
C ASN A 32 -0.76 8.48 6.16
N ILE A 33 -0.47 7.68 5.12
CA ILE A 33 -1.43 7.25 4.08
C ILE A 33 -1.03 5.86 3.59
N PHE A 34 -2.01 5.00 3.33
CA PHE A 34 -1.87 3.72 2.64
C PHE A 34 -2.43 3.82 1.22
N ILE A 35 -1.70 3.31 0.22
CA ILE A 35 -2.09 3.37 -1.19
C ILE A 35 -2.15 1.96 -1.78
N LEU A 36 -3.27 1.61 -2.43
CA LEU A 36 -3.47 0.36 -3.16
C LEU A 36 -3.92 0.66 -4.60
N SER A 37 -2.98 0.61 -5.55
CA SER A 37 -3.22 0.95 -6.96
C SER A 37 -3.47 -0.28 -7.85
N SER A 38 -4.23 -1.25 -7.36
CA SER A 38 -4.47 -2.52 -8.06
C SER A 38 -5.37 -2.37 -9.28
N VAL A 39 -5.20 -3.24 -10.29
CA VAL A 39 -6.08 -3.28 -11.48
C VAL A 39 -7.24 -4.27 -11.31
N LYS A 40 -7.07 -5.29 -10.46
CA LYS A 40 -8.09 -6.29 -10.15
C LYS A 40 -7.89 -6.78 -8.71
N GLU A 41 -8.96 -6.83 -7.95
CA GLU A 41 -8.98 -7.30 -6.57
C GLU A 41 -10.23 -8.14 -6.29
N GLY A 42 -10.16 -8.96 -5.23
CA GLY A 42 -11.34 -9.60 -4.62
C GLY A 42 -11.78 -8.78 -3.42
N LEU A 43 -11.35 -9.21 -2.23
CA LEU A 43 -11.49 -8.49 -0.97
C LEU A 43 -10.11 -8.44 -0.31
N PRO A 44 -9.29 -7.40 -0.57
CA PRO A 44 -7.90 -7.36 -0.14
C PRO A 44 -7.80 -7.15 1.39
N TYR A 45 -7.34 -8.15 2.12
CA TYR A 45 -7.21 -8.08 3.59
C TYR A 45 -6.32 -6.94 4.08
N VAL A 46 -5.38 -6.46 3.26
CA VAL A 46 -4.51 -5.32 3.60
C VAL A 46 -5.31 -4.03 3.84
N ILE A 47 -6.50 -3.87 3.25
CA ILE A 47 -7.40 -2.75 3.57
C ILE A 47 -7.88 -2.85 5.03
N LEU A 48 -8.25 -4.04 5.50
CA LEU A 48 -8.65 -4.24 6.90
C LEU A 48 -7.49 -3.97 7.86
N GLU A 49 -6.27 -4.35 7.49
CA GLU A 49 -5.08 -4.06 8.28
C GLU A 49 -4.81 -2.55 8.37
N ALA A 50 -4.96 -1.81 7.27
CA ALA A 50 -4.82 -0.36 7.23
C ALA A 50 -5.92 0.36 8.04
N MET A 51 -7.18 -0.11 7.95
CA MET A 51 -8.29 0.39 8.77
C MET A 51 -8.04 0.17 10.27
N ASN A 52 -7.59 -1.04 10.65
CA ASN A 52 -7.25 -1.36 12.04
C ASN A 52 -6.03 -0.56 12.55
N ALA A 53 -5.16 -0.09 11.65
CA ALA A 53 -4.07 0.80 11.96
C ALA A 53 -4.46 2.29 11.96
N GLU A 54 -5.74 2.61 11.67
CA GLU A 54 -6.27 3.98 11.56
C GLU A 54 -5.54 4.85 10.54
N VAL A 55 -5.04 4.22 9.47
CA VAL A 55 -4.32 4.92 8.39
C VAL A 55 -5.30 5.28 7.27
N PRO A 56 -5.37 6.55 6.82
CA PRO A 56 -6.14 6.94 5.65
C PRO A 56 -5.79 6.11 4.40
N ILE A 57 -6.81 5.70 3.64
CA ILE A 57 -6.67 4.78 2.51
C ILE A 57 -6.99 5.49 1.19
N ILE A 58 -6.11 5.34 0.20
CA ILE A 58 -6.37 5.67 -1.20
C ILE A 58 -6.27 4.38 -2.01
N ALA A 59 -7.38 3.97 -2.62
CA ALA A 59 -7.42 2.73 -3.40
C ALA A 59 -8.13 2.92 -4.74
N THR A 60 -7.77 2.09 -5.72
CA THR A 60 -8.50 2.04 -7.00
C THR A 60 -9.90 1.45 -6.82
N CYS A 61 -10.89 2.01 -7.51
CA CYS A 61 -12.27 1.55 -7.49
C CYS A 61 -12.45 0.31 -8.37
N VAL A 62 -11.94 -0.85 -7.90
CA VAL A 62 -11.99 -2.13 -8.60
C VAL A 62 -12.29 -3.28 -7.63
N GLY A 63 -12.85 -4.38 -8.14
CA GLY A 63 -13.14 -5.54 -7.30
C GLY A 63 -14.13 -5.21 -6.19
N GLY A 64 -13.92 -5.76 -5.00
CA GLY A 64 -14.71 -5.47 -3.80
C GLY A 64 -14.20 -4.29 -2.96
N ILE A 65 -13.30 -3.44 -3.49
CA ILE A 65 -12.77 -2.28 -2.75
C ILE A 65 -13.87 -1.26 -2.41
N PRO A 66 -14.79 -0.88 -3.33
CA PRO A 66 -15.81 0.15 -3.06
C PRO A 66 -16.82 -0.23 -1.96
N GLU A 67 -16.95 -1.52 -1.66
CA GLU A 67 -17.79 -2.02 -0.58
C GLU A 67 -17.07 -2.04 0.77
N MET A 68 -15.74 -1.88 0.78
CA MET A 68 -14.92 -1.91 2.01
C MET A 68 -14.71 -0.53 2.63
N ILE A 69 -14.66 0.54 1.83
CA ILE A 69 -14.32 1.92 2.27
C ILE A 69 -15.22 2.98 1.63
#